data_AF-A0A6A4ML18-F1
#
_entry.id   AF-A0A6A4ML18-F1
#
_cell.length_a   1.000
_cell.length_b   1.000
_cell.length_c   1.000
_cell.angle_alpha   90.00
_cell.angle_beta   90.00
_cell.angle_gamma   90.00
#
_symmetry.space_group_name_H-M   'P 1'
#
loop_
_entity.id
_entity.type
_entity.pdbx_description
1 polymer ?
#
loop_
_entity_poly.entity_id
_entity_poly.type
_entity_poly.pdbx_seq_one_letter_code
_entity_poly.pdbx_strand_id
1 'polypeptide(L)'
;MLPLLSSMDSVHKLLNIVLPLISLFSLFFFLPAILLFKIFSSISRSVFSENVSGKVVLITGASSGIGEHLAYKYAKGGACLALMARREKRLEAVADKARWLGSPDVIVESGDVSKVEDCKRFVDAALNHFGRCMYIKLASFNSSLWL
;
A
#
# COMPACT_ATOMS: atom_id res chain seq x y z
N MET A 1 -16.43 -25.67 59.40
CA MET A 1 -15.71 -24.64 58.61
C MET A 1 -14.56 -25.20 57.76
N LEU A 2 -14.07 -26.43 57.99
CA LEU A 2 -12.97 -27.06 57.23
C LEU A 2 -13.36 -27.76 55.88
N PRO A 3 -14.58 -28.32 55.68
CA PRO A 3 -14.91 -29.01 54.42
C PRO A 3 -15.09 -28.08 53.21
N LEU A 4 -15.57 -26.85 53.43
CA LEU A 4 -15.81 -25.87 52.37
C LEU A 4 -14.51 -25.32 51.76
N LEU A 5 -13.45 -25.15 52.57
CA LEU A 5 -12.12 -24.73 52.10
C LEU A 5 -11.50 -25.75 51.14
N SER A 6 -11.57 -27.05 51.47
CA SER A 6 -11.03 -28.12 50.64
C SER A 6 -11.75 -28.25 49.27
N SER A 7 -13.06 -27.98 49.25
CA SER A 7 -13.84 -27.98 48.01
C SER A 7 -13.48 -26.79 47.11
N MET A 8 -13.27 -25.61 47.69
CA MET A 8 -12.89 -24.40 46.93
C MET A 8 -11.47 -24.50 46.37
N ASP A 9 -10.53 -25.06 47.12
CA ASP A 9 -9.14 -25.28 46.65
C ASP A 9 -9.07 -26.23 45.45
N SER A 10 -9.94 -27.25 45.42
CA SER A 10 -10.02 -28.21 44.32
C SER A 10 -10.60 -27.57 43.06
N VAL A 11 -11.61 -26.71 43.21
CA VAL A 11 -12.18 -25.93 42.09
C VAL A 11 -11.15 -24.93 41.56
N HIS A 12 -10.39 -24.25 42.42
CA HIS A 12 -9.32 -23.34 41.99
C HIS A 12 -8.17 -24.07 41.27
N LYS A 13 -7.76 -25.24 41.75
CA LYS A 13 -6.77 -26.10 41.06
C LYS A 13 -7.27 -26.53 39.69
N LEU A 14 -8.54 -26.95 39.59
CA LEU A 14 -9.15 -27.32 38.31
C LEU A 14 -9.21 -26.12 37.35
N LEU A 15 -9.66 -24.96 37.85
CA LEU A 15 -9.78 -23.75 37.05
C LEU A 15 -8.41 -23.30 36.51
N ASN A 16 -7.36 -23.33 37.33
CA ASN A 16 -6.00 -22.97 36.91
C ASN A 16 -5.36 -23.95 35.93
N ILE A 17 -5.84 -25.19 35.84
CA ILE A 17 -5.38 -26.16 34.84
C ILE A 17 -6.15 -26.00 33.53
N VAL A 18 -7.46 -25.78 33.63
CA VAL A 18 -8.35 -25.69 32.46
C VAL A 18 -8.20 -24.34 31.73
N LEU A 19 -8.05 -23.23 32.47
CA LEU A 19 -7.85 -21.88 31.92
C LEU A 19 -6.70 -21.79 30.89
N PRO A 20 -5.46 -22.22 31.18
CA PRO A 20 -4.35 -22.13 30.24
C PRO A 20 -4.52 -23.06 29.04
N LEU A 21 -5.22 -24.19 29.19
CA LEU A 21 -5.49 -25.10 28.08
C LEU A 21 -6.50 -24.48 27.09
N ILE A 22 -7.55 -23.85 27.61
CA ILE A 22 -8.54 -23.14 26.78
C ILE A 22 -7.89 -21.94 26.08
N SER A 23 -7.05 -21.17 26.78
CA SER A 23 -6.36 -20.03 26.17
C SER A 23 -5.36 -20.46 25.10
N LEU A 24 -4.63 -21.56 25.31
CA LEU A 24 -3.71 -22.13 24.33
C LEU A 24 -4.44 -22.60 23.07
N PHE A 25 -5.60 -23.25 23.25
CA PHE A 25 -6.43 -23.72 22.13
C PHE A 25 -7.06 -22.55 21.35
N SER A 26 -7.56 -21.54 22.06
CA SER A 26 -8.08 -20.31 21.45
C SER A 26 -6.99 -19.59 20.66
N LEU A 27 -5.80 -19.44 21.22
CA LEU A 27 -4.67 -18.83 20.52
C LEU A 27 -4.30 -19.62 19.27
N PHE A 28 -4.25 -20.96 19.34
CA PHE A 28 -3.91 -21.80 18.20
C PHE A 28 -4.97 -21.74 17.08
N PHE A 29 -6.25 -21.54 17.40
CA PHE A 29 -7.32 -21.47 16.40
C PHE A 29 -7.50 -20.06 15.82
N PHE A 30 -7.47 -19.03 16.65
CA PHE A 30 -7.71 -17.65 16.24
C PHE A 30 -6.48 -16.96 15.65
N LEU A 31 -5.26 -17.30 16.08
CA LEU A 31 -4.03 -16.69 15.55
C LEU A 31 -3.81 -16.95 14.05
N PRO A 32 -3.92 -18.20 13.53
CA PRO A 32 -3.81 -18.43 12.10
C PRO A 32 -4.95 -17.80 11.31
N ALA A 33 -6.16 -17.71 11.87
CA ALA A 33 -7.30 -17.02 11.25
C ALA A 33 -7.06 -15.49 11.15
N ILE A 34 -6.52 -14.86 12.20
CA ILE A 34 -6.15 -13.43 12.20
C ILE A 34 -5.00 -13.15 11.23
N LEU A 35 -4.00 -14.03 11.17
CA LEU A 35 -2.90 -13.92 10.19
C LEU A 35 -3.42 -14.04 8.76
N LEU A 36 -4.30 -15.01 8.48
CA LEU A 36 -4.96 -15.14 7.19
C LEU A 36 -5.81 -13.91 6.85
N PHE A 37 -6.58 -13.37 7.80
CA PHE A 37 -7.37 -12.16 7.60
C PHE A 37 -6.49 -10.93 7.32
N LYS A 38 -5.34 -10.79 7.98
CA LYS A 38 -4.36 -9.73 7.69
C LYS A 38 -3.73 -9.88 6.30
N ILE A 39 -3.36 -11.09 5.91
CA ILE A 39 -2.84 -11.38 4.57
C ILE A 39 -3.91 -11.06 3.53
N PHE A 40 -5.14 -11.54 3.73
CA PHE A 40 -6.27 -11.34 2.83
C PHE A 40 -6.67 -9.87 2.70
N SER A 41 -6.77 -9.14 3.81
CA SER A 41 -7.12 -7.71 3.80
C SER A 41 -6.00 -6.82 3.27
N SER A 42 -4.74 -7.29 3.28
CA SER A 42 -3.61 -6.61 2.63
C SER A 42 -3.66 -6.80 1.10
N ILE A 43 -4.01 -8.01 0.64
CA ILE A 43 -4.21 -8.30 -0.79
C ILE A 43 -5.43 -7.53 -1.34
N SER A 44 -6.57 -7.54 -0.64
CA SER A 44 -7.79 -6.90 -1.13
C SER A 44 -7.71 -5.37 -1.22
N ARG A 45 -6.93 -4.70 -0.34
CA ARG A 45 -6.67 -3.24 -0.45
C ARG A 45 -5.76 -2.87 -1.61
N SER A 46 -4.90 -3.78 -2.05
CA SER A 46 -4.05 -3.60 -3.24
C SER A 46 -4.85 -3.69 -4.55
N VAL A 47 -5.99 -4.41 -4.53
CA VAL A 47 -6.77 -4.77 -5.71
C VAL A 47 -8.04 -3.94 -5.90
N PHE A 48 -8.60 -3.31 -4.85
CA PHE A 48 -9.83 -2.52 -5.00
C PHE A 48 -9.68 -1.39 -6.04
N SER A 49 -10.50 -1.49 -7.08
CA SER A 49 -10.43 -0.68 -8.28
C SER A 49 -11.19 0.63 -8.05
N GLU A 50 -10.49 1.67 -7.58
CA GLU A 50 -11.04 3.03 -7.70
C GLU A 50 -11.16 3.39 -9.18
N ASN A 51 -12.27 4.06 -9.57
CA ASN A 51 -12.33 4.66 -10.89
C ASN A 51 -11.32 5.80 -10.95
N VAL A 52 -10.28 5.58 -11.76
CA VAL A 52 -9.12 6.48 -11.93
C VAL A 52 -9.11 7.11 -13.32
N SER A 53 -10.13 6.84 -14.13
CA SER A 53 -10.27 7.41 -15.46
C SER A 53 -10.34 8.94 -15.38
N GLY A 54 -9.48 9.62 -16.12
CA GLY A 54 -9.40 11.09 -16.13
C GLY A 54 -8.82 11.71 -14.85
N LYS A 55 -8.40 10.90 -13.86
CA LYS A 55 -7.63 11.40 -12.71
C LYS A 55 -6.15 11.47 -13.07
N VAL A 56 -5.43 12.37 -12.40
CA VAL A 56 -3.97 12.49 -12.55
C VAL A 56 -3.28 11.76 -11.42
N VAL A 57 -2.34 10.86 -11.74
CA VAL A 57 -1.58 10.07 -10.77
C VAL A 57 -0.09 10.39 -10.86
N LEU A 58 0.46 10.92 -9.77
CA LEU A 58 1.91 11.16 -9.65
C LEU A 58 2.58 9.90 -9.08
N ILE A 59 3.60 9.39 -9.78
CA ILE A 59 4.35 8.19 -9.40
C ILE A 59 5.84 8.50 -9.37
N THR A 60 6.44 8.42 -8.19
CA THR A 60 7.90 8.48 -8.01
C THR A 60 8.51 7.08 -8.09
N GLY A 61 9.79 6.99 -8.46
CA GLY A 61 10.45 5.70 -8.66
C GLY A 61 9.92 4.89 -9.84
N ALA A 62 9.23 5.53 -10.80
CA ALA A 62 8.49 4.84 -11.86
C ALA A 62 9.36 4.10 -12.89
N SER A 63 10.67 4.30 -12.91
CA SER A 63 11.59 3.68 -13.89
C SER A 63 11.82 2.16 -13.73
N SER A 64 11.33 1.54 -12.65
CA SER A 64 11.40 0.08 -12.46
C SER A 64 10.55 -0.44 -11.31
N GLY A 65 10.33 -1.75 -11.28
CA GLY A 65 9.82 -2.45 -10.08
C GLY A 65 8.37 -2.09 -9.79
N ILE A 66 8.05 -1.78 -8.53
CA ILE A 66 6.66 -1.50 -8.12
C ILE A 66 6.12 -0.23 -8.81
N GLY A 67 6.93 0.82 -8.92
CA GLY A 67 6.51 2.08 -9.55
C GLY A 67 6.15 1.90 -11.03
N GLU A 68 6.93 1.11 -11.76
CA GLU A 68 6.66 0.75 -13.16
C GLU A 68 5.34 -0.02 -13.31
N HIS A 69 5.13 -1.07 -12.51
CA HIS A 69 3.90 -1.85 -12.54
C HIS A 69 2.68 -1.00 -12.16
N LEU A 70 2.86 -0.06 -11.22
CA LEU A 70 1.82 0.86 -10.81
C LEU A 70 1.44 1.82 -11.95
N ALA A 71 2.43 2.37 -12.67
CA ALA A 71 2.19 3.20 -13.85
C ALA A 71 1.35 2.44 -14.89
N TYR A 72 1.68 1.19 -15.17
CA TYR A 72 0.91 0.35 -16.09
C TYR A 72 -0.49 0.04 -15.60
N LYS A 73 -0.68 -0.21 -14.30
CA LYS A 73 -2.00 -0.45 -13.71
C LYS A 73 -2.90 0.78 -13.84
N TYR A 74 -2.39 1.96 -13.54
CA TYR A 74 -3.15 3.21 -13.66
C TYR A 74 -3.40 3.61 -15.11
N ALA A 75 -2.43 3.38 -16.00
CA ALA A 75 -2.61 3.58 -17.44
C ALA A 75 -3.79 2.76 -17.99
N LYS A 76 -3.85 1.47 -17.66
CA LYS A 76 -4.98 0.59 -18.04
C LYS A 76 -6.32 1.07 -17.49
N GLY A 77 -6.30 1.82 -16.38
CA GLY A 77 -7.49 2.42 -15.77
C GLY A 77 -7.88 3.78 -16.38
N GLY A 78 -7.17 4.26 -17.41
CA GLY A 78 -7.45 5.54 -18.07
C GLY A 78 -7.00 6.78 -17.30
N ALA A 79 -6.07 6.62 -16.34
CA ALA A 79 -5.51 7.75 -15.60
C ALA A 79 -4.47 8.50 -16.45
N CYS A 80 -4.39 9.82 -16.27
CA CYS A 80 -3.25 10.61 -16.70
C CYS A 80 -2.11 10.43 -15.69
N LEU A 81 -0.86 10.41 -16.15
CA LEU A 81 0.28 10.08 -15.30
C LEU A 81 1.34 11.18 -15.29
N ALA A 82 1.93 11.39 -14.13
CA ALA A 82 3.17 12.14 -13.97
C ALA A 82 4.20 11.20 -13.35
N LEU A 83 5.31 10.96 -14.05
CA LEU A 83 6.29 9.95 -13.68
C LEU A 83 7.63 10.59 -13.33
N MET A 84 8.20 10.22 -12.17
CA MET A 84 9.51 10.69 -11.75
C MET A 84 10.46 9.55 -11.40
N ALA A 85 11.70 9.65 -11.88
CA ALA A 85 12.82 8.80 -11.46
C ALA A 85 14.18 9.36 -11.92
N ARG A 86 15.27 8.81 -11.37
CA ARG A 86 16.64 9.20 -11.72
C ARG A 86 17.09 8.76 -13.13
N ARG A 87 16.51 7.70 -13.69
CA ARG A 87 16.93 7.10 -14.97
C ARG A 87 15.96 7.49 -16.08
N GLU A 88 16.22 8.61 -16.71
CA GLU A 88 15.39 9.21 -17.77
C GLU A 88 15.06 8.22 -18.90
N LYS A 89 16.06 7.58 -19.54
CA LYS A 89 15.81 6.62 -20.64
C LYS A 89 14.86 5.47 -20.27
N ARG A 90 14.91 4.99 -19.03
CA ARG A 90 14.01 3.93 -18.55
C ARG A 90 12.62 4.50 -18.28
N LEU A 91 12.56 5.71 -17.76
CA LEU A 91 11.32 6.41 -17.43
C LEU A 91 10.51 6.72 -18.69
N GLU A 92 11.17 7.14 -19.77
CA GLU A 92 10.53 7.35 -21.08
C GLU A 92 9.95 6.06 -21.65
N ALA A 93 10.68 4.94 -21.58
CA ALA A 93 10.16 3.65 -22.01
C ALA A 93 8.91 3.22 -21.21
N VAL A 94 8.85 3.56 -19.91
CA VAL A 94 7.66 3.33 -19.08
C VAL A 94 6.52 4.25 -19.51
N ALA A 95 6.80 5.52 -19.81
CA ALA A 95 5.81 6.48 -20.28
C ALA A 95 5.19 6.06 -21.62
N ASP A 96 6.00 5.67 -22.60
CA ASP A 96 5.53 5.17 -23.89
C ASP A 96 4.65 3.93 -23.74
N LYS A 97 5.07 3.00 -22.87
CA LYS A 97 4.27 1.81 -22.59
C LYS A 97 2.98 2.17 -21.88
N ALA A 98 2.98 3.14 -20.96
CA ALA A 98 1.78 3.61 -20.28
C ALA A 98 0.79 4.28 -21.25
N ARG A 99 1.26 5.13 -22.17
CA ARG A 99 0.43 5.71 -23.24
C ARG A 99 -0.20 4.60 -24.09
N TRP A 100 0.60 3.62 -24.52
CA TRP A 100 0.10 2.47 -25.29
C TRP A 100 -0.94 1.62 -24.54
N LEU A 101 -0.84 1.54 -23.21
CA LEU A 101 -1.77 0.78 -22.36
C LEU A 101 -3.12 1.48 -22.11
N GLY A 102 -3.27 2.75 -22.50
CA GLY A 102 -4.53 3.49 -22.37
C GLY A 102 -4.48 4.72 -21.47
N SER A 103 -3.30 5.15 -21.03
CA SER A 103 -3.18 6.46 -20.37
C SER A 103 -3.44 7.58 -21.39
N PRO A 104 -4.37 8.52 -21.12
CA PRO A 104 -4.65 9.61 -22.05
C PRO A 104 -3.48 10.58 -22.22
N ASP A 105 -2.69 10.76 -21.15
CA ASP A 105 -1.58 11.71 -21.14
C ASP A 105 -0.56 11.33 -20.06
N VAL A 106 0.72 11.50 -20.37
CA VAL A 106 1.84 11.12 -19.50
C VAL A 106 2.96 12.16 -19.60
N ILE A 107 3.34 12.75 -18.47
CA ILE A 107 4.56 13.57 -18.35
C ILE A 107 5.65 12.83 -17.60
N VAL A 108 6.89 13.19 -17.91
CA VAL A 108 8.10 12.57 -17.38
C VAL A 108 9.00 13.66 -16.82
N GLU A 109 9.47 13.47 -15.59
CA GLU A 109 10.43 14.37 -14.96
C GLU A 109 11.58 13.57 -14.35
N SER A 110 12.81 13.89 -14.76
CA SER A 110 13.98 13.28 -14.14
C SER A 110 14.32 13.98 -12.82
N GLY A 111 14.60 13.20 -11.78
CA GLY A 111 14.94 13.76 -10.47
C GLY A 111 15.14 12.73 -9.38
N ASP A 112 15.69 13.20 -8.27
CA ASP A 112 15.93 12.45 -7.05
C ASP A 112 14.95 12.88 -5.95
N VAL A 113 14.16 11.92 -5.46
CA VAL A 113 13.18 12.16 -4.38
C VAL A 113 13.83 12.61 -3.06
N SER A 114 15.13 12.37 -2.88
CA SER A 114 15.87 12.87 -1.72
C SER A 114 16.15 14.38 -1.78
N LYS A 115 15.96 15.04 -2.92
CA LYS A 115 16.14 16.48 -3.09
C LYS A 115 14.79 17.18 -3.13
N VAL A 116 14.58 18.10 -2.19
CA VAL A 116 13.30 18.83 -2.06
C VAL A 116 13.02 19.66 -3.31
N GLU A 117 14.05 20.21 -3.94
CA GLU A 117 13.97 21.01 -5.16
C GLU A 117 13.46 20.17 -6.34
N ASP A 118 13.91 18.92 -6.46
CA ASP A 118 13.45 18.00 -7.51
C ASP A 118 11.97 17.66 -7.30
N CYS A 119 11.57 17.33 -6.07
CA CYS A 119 10.17 17.06 -5.72
C CYS A 119 9.27 18.27 -6.03
N LYS A 120 9.70 19.49 -5.68
CA LYS A 120 8.95 20.72 -6.00
C LYS A 120 8.78 20.90 -7.50
N ARG A 121 9.87 20.82 -8.28
CA ARG A 121 9.78 20.92 -9.75
C ARG A 121 8.81 19.92 -10.35
N PHE A 122 8.81 18.67 -9.86
CA PHE A 122 7.90 17.64 -10.36
C PHE A 122 6.44 17.92 -10.07
N VAL A 123 6.14 18.35 -8.84
CA VAL A 123 4.77 18.74 -8.49
C VAL A 123 4.35 19.98 -9.30
N ASP A 124 5.22 20.97 -9.45
CA ASP A 124 4.94 22.18 -10.23
C ASP A 124 4.72 21.85 -11.71
N ALA A 125 5.55 20.99 -12.31
CA ALA A 125 5.38 20.50 -13.68
C ALA A 125 4.03 19.79 -13.85
N ALA A 126 3.67 18.93 -12.90
CA ALA A 126 2.40 18.23 -12.91
C ALA A 126 1.20 19.18 -12.76
N LEU A 127 1.28 20.17 -11.86
CA LEU A 127 0.25 21.19 -11.67
C LEU A 127 0.08 22.09 -12.90
N ASN A 128 1.19 22.50 -13.51
CA ASN A 128 1.17 23.35 -14.71
C ASN A 128 0.60 22.61 -15.92
N HIS A 129 0.85 21.30 -16.03
CA HIS A 129 0.39 20.49 -17.16
C HIS A 129 -1.06 20.02 -17.01
N PHE A 130 -1.46 19.54 -15.83
CA PHE A 130 -2.78 18.93 -15.61
C PHE A 130 -3.77 19.75 -14.77
N GLY A 131 -3.32 20.82 -14.10
CA GLY A 131 -4.15 21.63 -13.20
C GLY A 131 -4.28 21.08 -11.77
N ARG A 132 -5.28 21.57 -11.02
CA ARG A 132 -5.32 21.50 -9.54
C ARG A 132 -5.74 20.16 -8.91
N CYS A 133 -6.37 19.24 -9.62
CA CYS A 133 -6.91 18.01 -9.02
C CYS A 133 -5.97 16.82 -9.25
N MET A 134 -5.02 16.61 -8.33
CA MET A 134 -4.01 15.55 -8.43
C MET A 134 -4.17 14.50 -7.34
N TYR A 135 -4.06 13.23 -7.72
CA TYR A 135 -3.98 12.10 -6.79
C TYR A 135 -2.52 11.64 -6.72
N ILE A 136 -1.85 11.85 -5.59
CA ILE A 136 -0.43 11.51 -5.46
C ILE A 136 -0.30 10.08 -4.93
N LYS A 137 0.46 9.22 -5.62
CA LYS A 137 0.77 7.88 -5.14
C LYS A 137 2.28 7.62 -5.16
N LEU A 138 2.88 7.76 -3.99
CA LEU A 138 4.32 7.53 -3.80
C LEU A 138 4.62 6.04 -3.94
N ALA A 139 5.40 5.66 -4.96
CA ALA A 139 5.93 4.32 -5.11
C ALA A 139 7.39 4.26 -4.65
N SER A 140 7.60 4.61 -3.38
CA SER A 140 8.77 4.16 -2.63
C SER A 140 8.26 3.19 -1.57
N PHE A 141 8.87 2.01 -1.46
CA PHE A 141 8.53 0.98 -0.49
C PHE A 141 8.89 1.48 0.92
N ASN A 142 8.09 2.39 1.46
CA ASN A 142 8.02 2.66 2.88
C ASN A 142 6.58 3.05 3.22
N SER A 143 5.89 2.11 3.85
CA SER A 143 4.54 2.28 4.41
C SER A 143 4.58 3.19 5.62
N SER A 144 4.94 4.46 5.44
CA SER A 144 4.86 5.50 6.48
C SER A 144 5.16 6.84 5.83
N LEU A 145 4.11 7.55 5.41
CA LEU A 145 3.97 9.01 5.44
C LEU A 145 2.75 9.35 4.56
N TRP A 146 1.60 9.35 5.21
CA TRP A 146 0.46 10.15 4.79
C TRP A 146 0.62 11.51 5.46
N LEU A 147 0.82 12.55 4.65
CA LEU A 147 0.33 13.93 4.76
C LEU A 147 1.11 14.80 3.77
#